data_AF-A0A1Y3APW0-F1
#
_entry.id   AF-A0A1Y3APW0-F1
#
_cell.length_a   1.000
_cell.length_b   1.000
_cell.length_c   1.000
_cell.angle_alpha   90.00
_cell.angle_beta   90.00
_cell.angle_gamma   90.00
#
_symmetry.space_group_name_H-M   'P 1'
#
loop_
_entity.id
_entity.type
_entity.pdbx_description
1 polymer ?
#
loop_
_entity_poly.entity_id
_entity_poly.type
_entity_poly.pdbx_seq_one_letter_code
_entity_poly.pdbx_strand_id
1 'polypeptide(L)'
;MKSNVHSILIHNDGYLLFTTIDNKLYCWPIKNFDLARLQRDFPGRSLERGSKLLAISETNSQVIVELPRGNLEAFCPRILLLDLVDKHLDSKRYAEAFEILRKNRINLNYICDYNFEKFMHNCRQFVEQLGDDRIDWLCLLLFDLSPANHYHLLTHHEPETRIENKMNRICDEFLNTLTQMDEIKFLKPIVLCHVKKDVAEIDQALFRIYRLNDGKLQAMAIKFLLSIVDSTKLIEEALGTYDFDILLMVVSKSNKDPREFQMLIDDFRCIDDENYRKYRIDLHLHRYRKCLQHLQKCPDKLDEALQLIQNKHLYNDAIAIYG
;
A
#
# COMPACT_ATOMS: atom_id res chain seq x y z
N MET A 1 -35.23 1.04 28.11
CA MET A 1 -34.07 1.94 28.23
C MET A 1 -33.63 1.91 29.69
N LYS A 2 -32.36 1.58 30.00
CA LYS A 2 -31.85 1.72 31.37
C LYS A 2 -32.08 3.17 31.81
N SER A 3 -32.47 3.40 33.06
CA SER A 3 -32.66 4.69 33.75
C SER A 3 -31.37 5.54 33.86
N ASN A 4 -30.46 5.40 32.89
CA ASN A 4 -29.05 5.76 33.00
C ASN A 4 -28.58 6.67 31.87
N VAL A 5 -29.48 7.37 31.17
CA VAL A 5 -29.14 8.32 30.07
C VAL A 5 -29.20 9.75 30.61
N HIS A 6 -28.16 10.55 30.36
CA HIS A 6 -28.06 11.93 30.85
C HIS A 6 -28.38 12.98 29.79
N SER A 7 -27.95 12.76 28.54
CA SER A 7 -28.25 13.64 27.41
C SER A 7 -28.41 12.83 26.12
N ILE A 8 -29.17 13.36 25.17
CA ILE A 8 -29.50 12.69 23.92
C ILE A 8 -29.54 13.70 22.77
N LEU A 9 -29.05 13.29 21.60
CA LEU A 9 -29.13 14.01 20.34
C LEU A 9 -29.43 13.02 19.21
N ILE A 10 -30.11 13.50 18.16
CA ILE A 10 -30.42 12.73 16.96
C ILE A 10 -29.74 13.41 15.79
N HIS A 11 -28.98 12.64 15.01
CA HIS A 11 -28.37 13.08 13.77
C HIS A 11 -29.29 12.76 12.59
N ASN A 12 -29.34 13.61 11.56
CA ASN A 12 -30.28 13.45 10.44
C ASN A 12 -30.06 12.18 9.63
N ASP A 13 -28.83 11.65 9.64
CA ASP A 13 -28.49 10.38 8.99
C ASP A 13 -29.01 9.14 9.73
N GLY A 14 -29.87 9.34 10.73
CA GLY A 14 -30.51 8.25 11.47
C GLY A 14 -29.59 7.67 12.52
N TYR A 15 -28.82 8.51 13.22
CA TYR A 15 -28.02 8.10 14.37
C TYR A 15 -28.53 8.70 15.67
N LEU A 16 -28.58 7.87 16.72
CA LEU A 16 -28.89 8.28 18.08
C LEU A 16 -27.59 8.41 18.87
N LEU A 17 -27.34 9.59 19.41
CA LEU A 17 -26.21 9.86 20.29
C LEU A 17 -26.73 10.07 21.70
N PHE A 18 -26.15 9.38 22.67
CA PHE A 18 -26.57 9.55 24.06
C PHE A 18 -25.43 9.33 25.03
N THR A 19 -25.44 10.08 26.13
CA THR A 19 -24.50 9.87 27.24
C THR A 19 -25.14 9.10 28.37
N THR A 20 -24.33 8.29 29.05
CA THR A 20 -24.77 7.42 30.13
C THR A 20 -24.10 7.76 31.47
N ILE A 21 -24.67 7.28 32.59
CA ILE A 21 -24.16 7.51 33.96
C ILE A 21 -22.74 6.96 34.16
N ASP A 22 -22.32 5.95 33.40
CA ASP A 22 -20.93 5.45 33.38
C ASP A 22 -19.97 6.33 32.58
N ASN A 23 -20.36 7.58 32.29
CA ASN A 23 -19.57 8.61 31.61
C ASN A 23 -19.10 8.17 30.23
N LYS A 24 -20.00 7.56 29.45
CA LYS A 24 -19.74 7.17 28.07
C LYS A 24 -20.71 7.84 27.12
N LEU A 25 -20.22 8.18 25.93
CA LEU A 25 -21.02 8.52 24.77
C LEU A 25 -21.19 7.28 23.89
N TYR A 26 -22.42 6.98 23.54
CA TYR A 26 -22.76 6.01 22.50
C TYR A 26 -23.27 6.75 21.25
N CYS A 27 -22.91 6.24 20.08
CA CYS A 27 -23.42 6.70 18.78
C CYS A 27 -23.94 5.48 18.03
N TRP A 28 -25.24 5.48 17.68
CA TRP A 28 -25.97 4.29 17.29
C TRP A 28 -26.79 4.46 16.02
N PRO A 29 -26.72 3.56 15.02
CA PRO A 29 -27.63 3.59 13.88
C PRO A 29 -29.06 3.19 14.27
N ILE A 30 -30.03 4.09 14.09
CA ILE A 30 -31.44 3.87 14.47
C ILE A 30 -32.06 2.69 13.70
N LYS A 31 -31.67 2.50 12.43
CA LYS A 31 -32.22 1.43 11.56
C LYS A 31 -31.96 0.01 12.08
N ASN A 32 -30.92 -0.18 12.91
CA ASN A 32 -30.49 -1.48 13.42
C ASN A 32 -30.53 -1.52 14.96
N PHE A 33 -31.66 -1.13 15.56
CA PHE A 33 -31.78 -1.09 17.02
C PHE A 33 -31.79 -2.50 17.63
N ASP A 34 -30.61 -2.98 18.01
CA ASP A 34 -30.39 -4.20 18.77
C ASP A 34 -29.49 -3.92 20.00
N LEU A 35 -30.11 -3.97 21.18
CA LEU A 35 -29.44 -3.71 22.46
C LEU A 35 -28.33 -4.74 22.77
N ALA A 36 -28.42 -5.96 22.27
CA ALA A 36 -27.40 -6.99 22.50
C ALA A 36 -26.12 -6.69 21.71
N ARG A 37 -26.25 -6.05 20.54
CA ARG A 37 -25.12 -5.60 19.72
C ARG A 37 -24.49 -4.31 20.22
N LEU A 38 -25.18 -3.59 21.12
CA LEU A 38 -24.78 -2.25 21.59
C LEU A 38 -23.35 -2.16 22.08
N GLN A 39 -23.00 -3.06 22.98
CA GLN A 39 -21.69 -3.02 23.63
C GLN A 39 -20.59 -3.65 22.79
N ARG A 40 -20.95 -4.54 21.86
CA ARG A 40 -20.00 -5.29 21.03
C ARG A 40 -19.57 -4.48 19.81
N ASP A 41 -20.53 -3.94 19.07
CA ASP A 41 -20.29 -3.34 17.76
C ASP A 41 -20.02 -1.82 17.88
N PHE A 42 -20.45 -1.17 18.97
CA PHE A 42 -20.32 0.28 19.14
C PHE A 42 -19.86 0.61 20.56
N PRO A 43 -18.58 0.31 20.88
CA PRO A 43 -18.05 0.56 22.21
C PRO A 43 -18.13 2.06 22.52
N GLY A 44 -18.85 2.41 23.59
CA GLY A 44 -19.03 3.79 23.99
C GLY A 44 -17.69 4.49 24.26
N ARG A 45 -17.57 5.75 23.82
CA ARG A 45 -16.40 6.60 24.05
C ARG A 45 -16.46 7.16 25.47
N SER A 46 -15.37 7.01 26.23
CA SER A 46 -15.26 7.63 27.56
C SER A 46 -15.30 9.16 27.47
N LEU A 47 -16.04 9.77 28.40
CA LEU A 47 -16.14 11.21 28.62
C LEU A 47 -15.79 11.57 30.06
N GLU A 48 -15.54 12.85 30.32
CA GLU A 48 -15.42 13.35 31.70
C GLU A 48 -16.76 13.21 32.43
N ARG A 49 -16.70 12.96 33.73
CA ARG A 49 -17.90 12.78 34.54
C ARG A 49 -18.70 14.07 34.62
N GLY A 50 -19.93 14.05 34.10
CA GLY A 50 -20.82 15.22 34.06
C GLY A 50 -20.80 15.97 32.73
N SER A 51 -20.10 15.45 31.72
CA SER A 51 -20.16 15.97 30.36
C SER A 51 -21.56 15.89 29.76
N LYS A 52 -21.95 16.93 29.00
CA LYS A 52 -23.27 17.04 28.36
C LYS A 52 -23.15 17.25 26.85
N LEU A 53 -23.96 16.54 26.08
CA LEU A 53 -24.06 16.76 24.63
C LEU A 53 -24.77 18.11 24.37
N LEU A 54 -24.15 18.95 23.54
CA LEU A 54 -24.72 20.24 23.14
C LEU A 54 -25.26 20.23 21.71
N ALA A 55 -24.43 19.82 20.75
CA ALA A 55 -24.76 19.88 19.33
C ALA A 55 -23.99 18.84 18.53
N ILE A 56 -24.49 18.55 17.33
CA ILE A 56 -23.79 17.78 16.31
C ILE A 56 -23.81 18.61 15.03
N SER A 57 -22.65 18.71 14.39
CA SER A 57 -22.53 19.34 13.09
C SER A 57 -22.82 18.31 12.00
N GLU A 58 -23.84 18.60 11.20
CA GLU A 58 -24.30 17.76 10.10
C GLU A 58 -23.31 17.69 8.93
N THR A 59 -22.40 18.67 8.80
CA THR A 59 -21.50 18.77 7.64
C THR A 59 -20.19 18.01 7.82
N ASN A 60 -19.68 17.91 9.04
CA ASN A 60 -18.39 17.28 9.36
C ASN A 60 -18.50 16.19 10.45
N SER A 61 -19.72 15.80 10.82
CA SER A 61 -20.01 14.79 11.83
C SER A 61 -19.35 15.05 13.19
N GLN A 62 -19.15 16.32 13.54
CA GLN A 62 -18.49 16.72 14.78
C GLN A 62 -19.51 16.88 15.91
N VAL A 63 -19.28 16.20 17.02
CA VAL A 63 -20.07 16.27 18.24
C VAL A 63 -19.42 17.26 19.19
N ILE A 64 -20.21 18.21 19.70
CA ILE A 64 -19.80 19.23 20.66
C ILE A 64 -20.35 18.85 22.04
N VAL A 65 -19.46 18.80 23.01
CA VAL A 65 -19.75 18.40 24.39
C VAL A 65 -19.28 19.50 25.34
N GLU A 66 -20.12 19.86 26.30
CA GLU A 66 -19.73 20.69 27.43
C GLU A 66 -19.12 19.81 28.52
N LEU A 67 -17.90 20.13 28.96
CA LEU A 67 -17.26 19.52 30.12
C LEU A 67 -17.84 20.08 31.43
N PRO A 68 -17.68 19.39 32.57
CA PRO A 68 -18.25 19.82 33.86
C PRO A 68 -17.80 21.23 34.32
N ARG A 69 -16.66 21.70 33.83
CA ARG A 69 -16.09 23.02 34.15
C ARG A 69 -16.53 24.13 33.18
N GLY A 70 -17.43 23.84 32.24
CA GLY A 70 -17.92 24.78 31.22
C GLY A 70 -17.05 24.88 29.95
N ASN A 71 -15.96 24.13 29.86
CA ASN A 71 -15.15 24.05 28.64
C ASN A 71 -15.91 23.29 27.54
N LEU A 72 -15.73 23.68 26.28
CA LEU A 72 -16.27 22.95 25.14
C LEU A 72 -15.20 22.04 24.53
N GLU A 73 -15.55 20.78 24.32
CA GLU A 73 -14.77 19.84 23.52
C GLU A 73 -15.54 19.44 22.26
N ALA A 74 -14.79 19.16 21.20
CA ALA A 74 -15.36 18.74 19.93
C ALA A 74 -14.60 17.52 19.39
N PHE A 75 -15.33 16.50 18.96
CA PHE A 75 -14.75 15.30 18.37
C PHE A 75 -15.71 14.64 17.39
N CYS A 76 -15.19 13.80 16.50
CA CYS A 76 -15.98 13.11 15.49
C CYS A 76 -16.07 11.61 15.83
N PRO A 77 -17.27 11.06 16.15
CA PRO A 77 -17.47 9.63 16.28
C PRO A 77 -17.07 8.90 14.99
N ARG A 78 -16.28 7.83 15.10
CA ARG A 78 -15.73 7.11 13.94
C ARG A 78 -16.83 6.63 12.99
N ILE A 79 -17.93 6.12 13.53
CA ILE A 79 -19.06 5.64 12.73
C ILE A 79 -19.66 6.71 11.82
N LEU A 80 -19.86 7.93 12.34
CA LEU A 80 -20.41 9.04 11.55
C LEU A 80 -19.41 9.50 10.49
N LEU A 81 -18.11 9.50 10.83
CA LEU A 81 -17.06 9.80 9.85
C LEU A 81 -17.03 8.78 8.71
N LEU A 82 -17.15 7.48 9.02
CA LEU A 82 -17.16 6.44 7.99
C LEU A 82 -18.41 6.54 7.11
N ASP A 83 -19.59 6.80 7.69
CA ASP A 83 -20.83 7.05 6.93
C ASP A 83 -20.72 8.27 5.99
N LEU A 84 -20.08 9.34 6.48
CA LEU A 84 -19.78 10.52 5.65
C LEU A 84 -18.81 10.17 4.51
N VAL A 85 -17.76 9.39 4.78
CA VAL A 85 -16.83 8.90 3.75
C VAL A 85 -17.56 8.06 2.71
N ASP A 86 -18.42 7.13 3.12
CA ASP A 86 -19.19 6.27 2.23
C ASP A 86 -20.05 7.09 1.25
N LYS A 87 -20.72 8.15 1.74
CA LYS A 87 -21.46 9.10 0.88
C LYS A 87 -20.59 9.82 -0.13
N HIS A 88 -19.38 10.22 0.27
CA HIS A 88 -18.41 10.82 -0.63
C HIS A 88 -17.96 9.81 -1.71
N LEU A 89 -17.66 8.57 -1.33
CA LEU A 89 -17.27 7.50 -2.25
C LEU A 89 -18.41 7.14 -3.21
N ASP A 90 -19.66 7.09 -2.73
CA ASP A 90 -20.84 6.86 -3.56
C ASP A 90 -21.01 7.94 -4.62
N SER A 91 -20.79 9.21 -4.21
CA SER A 91 -20.84 10.39 -5.06
C SER A 91 -19.58 10.60 -5.92
N LYS A 92 -18.62 9.66 -5.88
CA LYS A 92 -17.32 9.76 -6.57
C LYS A 92 -16.50 11.00 -6.19
N ARG A 93 -16.69 11.53 -4.98
CA ARG A 93 -15.93 12.64 -4.36
C ARG A 93 -14.75 12.07 -3.58
N TYR A 94 -13.75 11.58 -4.31
CA TYR A 94 -12.62 10.85 -3.74
C TYR A 94 -11.65 11.74 -2.96
N ALA A 95 -11.43 12.98 -3.41
CA ALA A 95 -10.54 13.91 -2.71
C ALA A 95 -11.03 14.22 -1.28
N GLU A 96 -12.32 14.43 -1.12
CA GLU A 96 -12.97 14.72 0.15
C GLU A 96 -12.97 13.50 1.07
N ALA A 97 -13.31 12.31 0.53
CA ALA A 97 -13.20 11.05 1.26
C ALA A 97 -11.76 10.82 1.77
N PHE A 98 -10.77 11.01 0.90
CA PHE A 98 -9.35 10.88 1.24
C PHE A 98 -8.95 11.85 2.35
N GLU A 99 -9.35 13.11 2.25
CA GLU A 99 -8.99 14.13 3.23
C GLU A 99 -9.57 13.82 4.62
N ILE A 100 -10.81 13.33 4.68
CA ILE A 100 -11.44 12.91 5.94
C ILE A 100 -10.65 11.75 6.56
N LEU A 101 -10.35 10.70 5.79
CA LEU A 101 -9.61 9.54 6.27
C LEU A 101 -8.21 9.93 6.75
N ARG A 102 -7.48 10.72 5.96
CA ARG A 102 -6.13 11.19 6.28
C ARG A 102 -6.10 12.06 7.54
N LYS A 103 -7.00 13.06 7.66
CA LYS A 103 -7.06 13.95 8.84
C LYS A 103 -7.35 13.20 10.12
N ASN A 104 -8.19 12.16 10.05
CA ASN A 104 -8.60 11.35 11.19
C ASN A 104 -7.73 10.11 11.41
N ARG A 105 -6.63 9.95 10.65
CA ARG A 105 -5.71 8.81 10.73
C ARG A 105 -6.43 7.45 10.61
N ILE A 106 -7.40 7.39 9.69
CA ILE A 106 -8.08 6.16 9.29
C ILE A 106 -7.32 5.61 8.09
N ASN A 107 -7.07 4.29 8.09
CA ASN A 107 -6.33 3.61 7.04
C ASN A 107 -6.98 3.86 5.66
N LEU A 108 -6.18 4.35 4.71
CA LEU A 108 -6.66 4.78 3.39
C LEU A 108 -7.08 3.62 2.47
N ASN A 109 -6.66 2.38 2.78
CA ASN A 109 -7.09 1.16 2.10
C ASN A 109 -8.63 1.03 2.08
N TYR A 110 -9.31 1.67 3.04
CA TYR A 110 -10.76 1.82 3.08
C TYR A 110 -11.37 2.32 1.76
N ILE A 111 -10.73 3.28 1.08
CA ILE A 111 -11.22 3.85 -0.18
C ILE A 111 -11.34 2.76 -1.25
N CYS A 112 -10.33 1.90 -1.33
CA CYS A 112 -10.30 0.79 -2.27
C CYS A 112 -11.27 -0.32 -1.85
N ASP A 113 -11.44 -0.55 -0.56
CA ASP A 113 -12.20 -1.68 -0.02
C ASP A 113 -13.71 -1.46 0.08
N TYR A 114 -14.16 -0.19 0.17
CA TYR A 114 -15.57 0.16 0.23
C TYR A 114 -16.38 -0.48 -0.89
N ASN A 115 -15.87 -0.37 -2.12
CA ASN A 115 -16.37 -1.12 -3.27
C ASN A 115 -15.23 -1.31 -4.26
N PHE A 116 -14.54 -2.45 -4.15
CA PHE A 116 -13.33 -2.72 -4.90
C PHE A 116 -13.53 -2.63 -6.41
N GLU A 117 -14.53 -3.31 -6.96
CA GLU A 117 -14.76 -3.30 -8.40
C GLU A 117 -15.13 -1.89 -8.89
N LYS A 118 -15.97 -1.14 -8.16
CA LYS A 118 -16.29 0.25 -8.51
C LYS A 118 -15.05 1.14 -8.44
N PHE A 119 -14.18 0.96 -7.45
CA PHE A 119 -12.92 1.70 -7.35
C PHE A 119 -12.03 1.43 -8.57
N MET A 120 -11.83 0.16 -8.94
CA MET A 120 -11.04 -0.22 -10.12
C MET A 120 -11.58 0.45 -11.40
N HIS A 121 -12.89 0.41 -11.63
CA HIS A 121 -13.52 1.06 -12.79
C HIS A 121 -13.39 2.59 -12.81
N ASN A 122 -13.19 3.24 -11.66
CA ASN A 122 -13.10 4.69 -11.55
C ASN A 122 -11.69 5.16 -11.12
N CYS A 123 -10.67 4.31 -11.24
CA CYS A 123 -9.30 4.61 -10.81
C CYS A 123 -8.76 5.89 -11.46
N ARG A 124 -8.99 6.08 -12.76
CA ARG A 124 -8.61 7.31 -13.46
C ARG A 124 -9.20 8.57 -12.83
N GLN A 125 -10.51 8.56 -12.54
CA GLN A 125 -11.17 9.70 -11.89
C GLN A 125 -10.63 9.95 -10.48
N PHE A 126 -10.28 8.89 -9.75
CA PHE A 126 -9.63 9.00 -8.45
C PHE A 126 -8.28 9.71 -8.56
N VAL A 127 -7.44 9.30 -9.52
CA VAL A 127 -6.13 9.93 -9.77
C VAL A 127 -6.30 11.37 -10.21
N GLU A 128 -7.24 11.69 -11.11
CA GLU A 128 -7.49 13.07 -11.57
C GLU A 128 -7.86 14.01 -10.42
N GLN A 129 -8.62 13.56 -9.42
CA GLN A 129 -8.98 14.39 -8.25
C GLN A 129 -7.81 14.64 -7.28
N LEU A 130 -6.80 13.78 -7.29
CA LEU A 130 -5.63 13.86 -6.41
C LEU A 130 -4.39 14.44 -7.13
N GLY A 131 -4.33 14.29 -8.44
CA GLY A 131 -3.10 14.19 -9.22
C GLY A 131 -2.40 15.50 -9.57
N ASP A 132 -3.00 16.66 -9.29
CA ASP A 132 -2.35 17.92 -9.68
C ASP A 132 -1.32 18.44 -8.67
N ASP A 133 -1.66 18.47 -7.38
CA ASP A 133 -0.76 18.98 -6.32
C ASP A 133 -0.47 17.97 -5.20
N ARG A 134 -0.98 16.72 -5.33
CA ARG A 134 -0.99 15.77 -4.21
C ARG A 134 -0.44 14.39 -4.58
N ILE A 135 0.68 14.36 -5.31
CA ILE A 135 1.41 13.11 -5.62
C ILE A 135 1.74 12.33 -4.34
N ASP A 136 2.12 13.02 -3.27
CA ASP A 136 2.42 12.39 -1.98
C ASP A 136 1.20 11.70 -1.36
N TRP A 137 -0.04 12.10 -1.71
CA TRP A 137 -1.25 11.40 -1.26
C TRP A 137 -1.42 10.07 -1.99
N LEU A 138 -1.07 9.99 -3.28
CA LEU A 138 -1.03 8.71 -3.99
C LEU A 138 -0.01 7.77 -3.36
N CYS A 139 1.19 8.28 -3.06
CA CYS A 139 2.20 7.50 -2.32
C CYS A 139 1.70 7.05 -0.95
N LEU A 140 1.02 7.94 -0.20
CA LEU A 140 0.47 7.62 1.11
C LEU A 140 -0.57 6.50 1.05
N LEU A 141 -1.49 6.53 0.08
CA LEU A 141 -2.42 5.43 -0.16
C LEU A 141 -1.66 4.14 -0.45
N LEU A 142 -0.73 4.17 -1.41
CA LEU A 142 0.04 3.00 -1.80
C LEU A 142 0.76 2.39 -0.59
N PHE A 143 1.33 3.20 0.32
CA PHE A 143 1.93 2.70 1.56
C PHE A 143 0.91 1.99 2.47
N ASP A 144 -0.28 2.56 2.65
CA ASP A 144 -1.36 2.03 3.49
C ASP A 144 -2.04 0.78 2.90
N LEU A 145 -1.88 0.52 1.59
CA LEU A 145 -2.47 -0.66 0.94
C LEU A 145 -2.01 -1.96 1.60
N SER A 146 -2.97 -2.85 1.80
CA SER A 146 -2.74 -4.22 2.23
C SER A 146 -3.78 -5.19 1.65
N PRO A 147 -3.50 -6.51 1.65
CA PRO A 147 -4.45 -7.53 1.17
C PRO A 147 -5.76 -7.60 1.97
N ALA A 148 -5.77 -7.08 3.19
CA ALA A 148 -6.92 -7.05 4.08
C ALA A 148 -8.02 -6.12 3.57
N ASN A 149 -9.28 -6.50 3.77
CA ASN A 149 -10.44 -5.65 3.54
C ASN A 149 -10.68 -4.75 4.76
N HIS A 150 -10.17 -3.52 4.70
CA HIS A 150 -10.29 -2.52 5.76
C HIS A 150 -11.70 -1.95 5.88
N TYR A 151 -12.53 -2.02 4.85
CA TYR A 151 -13.94 -1.64 4.96
C TYR A 151 -14.66 -2.57 5.95
N HIS A 152 -14.59 -3.89 5.75
CA HIS A 152 -15.21 -4.88 6.62
C HIS A 152 -14.65 -4.82 8.06
N LEU A 153 -13.33 -4.70 8.20
CA LEU A 153 -12.66 -4.60 9.50
C LEU A 153 -13.21 -3.43 10.33
N LEU A 154 -13.47 -2.28 9.68
CA LEU A 154 -13.84 -1.05 10.35
C LEU A 154 -15.35 -0.86 10.54
N THR A 155 -16.18 -1.52 9.73
CA THR A 155 -17.64 -1.34 9.75
C THR A 155 -18.40 -2.55 10.28
N HIS A 156 -17.90 -3.77 10.06
CA HIS A 156 -18.61 -5.01 10.41
C HIS A 156 -18.00 -5.74 11.61
N HIS A 157 -16.79 -5.35 12.06
CA HIS A 157 -16.05 -6.05 13.13
C HIS A 157 -15.93 -7.56 12.91
N GLU A 158 -15.92 -7.96 11.63
CA GLU A 158 -15.80 -9.34 11.18
C GLU A 158 -14.33 -9.78 11.10
N PRO A 159 -14.06 -11.10 11.10
CA PRO A 159 -12.71 -11.59 10.83
C PRO A 159 -12.17 -11.04 9.51
N GLU A 160 -10.86 -10.78 9.48
CA GLU A 160 -10.19 -10.18 8.33
C GLU A 160 -10.43 -10.99 7.05
N THR A 161 -11.24 -10.44 6.15
CA THR A 161 -11.41 -10.98 4.80
C THR A 161 -10.33 -10.40 3.90
N ARG A 162 -9.91 -11.19 2.91
CA ARG A 162 -8.92 -10.77 1.91
C ARG A 162 -9.58 -10.71 0.54
N ILE A 163 -9.19 -9.72 -0.24
CA ILE A 163 -9.56 -9.63 -1.64
C ILE A 163 -8.46 -10.31 -2.45
N GLU A 164 -8.84 -11.29 -3.27
CA GLU A 164 -7.90 -12.07 -4.07
C GLU A 164 -7.11 -11.17 -5.03
N ASN A 165 -5.79 -11.35 -5.06
CA ASN A 165 -4.87 -10.66 -5.95
C ASN A 165 -4.97 -9.12 -5.90
N LYS A 166 -5.47 -8.57 -4.78
CA LYS A 166 -5.77 -7.14 -4.63
C LYS A 166 -4.57 -6.24 -4.93
N MET A 167 -3.42 -6.57 -4.35
CA MET A 167 -2.21 -5.74 -4.46
C MET A 167 -1.79 -5.60 -5.91
N ASN A 168 -1.72 -6.72 -6.65
CA ASN A 168 -1.34 -6.68 -8.06
C ASN A 168 -2.39 -5.98 -8.90
N ARG A 169 -3.68 -6.25 -8.69
CA ARG A 169 -4.78 -5.57 -9.42
C ARG A 169 -4.72 -4.06 -9.26
N ILE A 170 -4.61 -3.54 -8.03
CA ILE A 170 -4.50 -2.09 -7.79
C ILE A 170 -3.22 -1.53 -8.41
N CYS A 171 -2.07 -2.18 -8.18
CA CYS A 171 -0.78 -1.69 -8.68
C CYS A 171 -0.76 -1.66 -10.22
N ASP A 172 -1.31 -2.67 -10.89
CA ASP A 172 -1.39 -2.73 -12.35
C ASP A 172 -2.28 -1.62 -12.92
N GLU A 173 -3.44 -1.37 -12.31
CA GLU A 173 -4.35 -0.30 -12.75
C GLU A 173 -3.75 1.09 -12.51
N PHE A 174 -3.07 1.30 -11.38
CA PHE A 174 -2.33 2.54 -11.11
C PHE A 174 -1.17 2.71 -12.08
N LEU A 175 -0.39 1.65 -12.34
CA LEU A 175 0.69 1.69 -13.33
C LEU A 175 0.14 2.10 -14.69
N ASN A 176 -0.94 1.47 -15.16
CA ASN A 176 -1.56 1.80 -16.44
C ASN A 176 -2.05 3.26 -16.47
N THR A 177 -2.82 3.66 -15.47
CA THR A 177 -3.42 5.00 -15.37
C THR A 177 -2.36 6.10 -15.30
N LEU A 178 -1.42 6.00 -14.37
CA LEU A 178 -0.41 7.05 -14.11
C LEU A 178 0.54 7.22 -15.30
N THR A 179 0.89 6.12 -15.97
CA THR A 179 1.73 6.14 -17.17
C THR A 179 1.06 6.88 -18.32
N GLN A 180 -0.23 6.62 -18.56
CA GLN A 180 -0.98 7.26 -19.63
C GLN A 180 -1.22 8.76 -19.37
N MET A 181 -1.25 9.17 -18.10
CA MET A 181 -1.47 10.57 -17.73
C MET A 181 -0.18 11.38 -17.86
N ASP A 182 0.83 11.08 -17.04
CA ASP A 182 2.13 11.78 -17.05
C ASP A 182 3.16 10.96 -16.27
N GLU A 183 3.94 10.14 -16.99
CA GLU A 183 4.93 9.25 -16.40
C GLU A 183 6.00 9.99 -15.58
N ILE A 184 6.40 11.19 -16.00
CA ILE A 184 7.44 11.96 -15.31
C ILE A 184 6.90 12.54 -14.01
N LYS A 185 5.71 13.15 -14.06
CA LYS A 185 5.03 13.69 -12.88
C LYS A 185 4.72 12.61 -11.85
N PHE A 186 4.27 11.44 -12.32
CA PHE A 186 3.86 10.32 -11.46
C PHE A 186 4.95 9.28 -11.22
N LEU A 187 6.22 9.60 -11.46
CA LEU A 187 7.33 8.65 -11.37
C LEU A 187 7.42 7.96 -9.99
N LYS A 188 7.24 8.72 -8.89
CA LYS A 188 7.27 8.16 -7.53
C LYS A 188 6.18 7.10 -7.28
N PRO A 189 4.87 7.40 -7.45
CA PRO A 189 3.85 6.38 -7.25
C PRO A 189 3.96 5.23 -8.25
N ILE A 190 4.40 5.46 -9.49
CA ILE A 190 4.68 4.39 -10.46
C ILE A 190 5.72 3.41 -9.93
N VAL A 191 6.87 3.92 -9.47
CA VAL A 191 7.95 3.10 -8.91
C VAL A 191 7.48 2.37 -7.65
N LEU A 192 6.69 3.04 -6.80
CA LEU A 192 6.13 2.42 -5.60
C LEU A 192 5.15 1.28 -5.92
N CYS A 193 4.37 1.38 -7.01
CA CYS A 193 3.48 0.29 -7.43
C CYS A 193 4.25 -1.00 -7.73
N HIS A 194 5.38 -0.92 -8.46
CA HIS A 194 6.23 -2.09 -8.71
C HIS A 194 6.74 -2.72 -7.40
N VAL A 195 7.09 -1.90 -6.41
CA VAL A 195 7.57 -2.38 -5.10
C VAL A 195 6.45 -3.01 -4.27
N LYS A 196 5.21 -2.54 -4.42
CA LYS A 196 4.06 -2.93 -3.57
C LYS A 196 3.23 -4.10 -4.09
N LYS A 197 3.55 -4.64 -5.26
CA LYS A 197 3.03 -5.92 -5.74
C LYS A 197 3.36 -7.05 -4.78
N ASP A 198 2.58 -8.13 -4.83
CA ASP A 198 2.77 -9.31 -3.95
C ASP A 198 4.17 -9.91 -4.12
N VAL A 199 4.64 -9.97 -5.36
CA VAL A 199 6.06 -10.16 -5.70
C VAL A 199 6.59 -8.83 -6.23
N ALA A 200 7.49 -8.20 -5.48
CA ALA A 200 8.02 -6.90 -5.85
C ALA A 200 8.81 -6.96 -7.17
N GLU A 201 8.44 -6.11 -8.12
CA GLU A 201 9.04 -5.99 -9.47
C GLU A 201 10.10 -4.88 -9.50
N ILE A 202 11.10 -4.96 -8.60
CA ILE A 202 12.12 -3.92 -8.44
C ILE A 202 12.95 -3.77 -9.72
N ASP A 203 13.25 -4.87 -10.39
CA ASP A 203 13.92 -4.91 -11.70
C ASP A 203 13.16 -4.08 -12.75
N GLN A 204 11.83 -4.24 -12.83
CA GLN A 204 11.00 -3.48 -13.77
C GLN A 204 11.01 -1.98 -13.44
N ALA A 205 10.96 -1.62 -12.16
CA ALA A 205 11.11 -0.23 -11.73
C ALA A 205 12.47 0.35 -12.15
N LEU A 206 13.56 -0.41 -12.00
CA LEU A 206 14.91 0.02 -12.37
C LEU A 206 15.05 0.21 -13.88
N PHE A 207 14.58 -0.73 -14.71
CA PHE A 207 14.56 -0.58 -16.16
C PHE A 207 13.80 0.67 -16.58
N ARG A 208 12.66 0.91 -15.94
CA ARG A 208 11.82 2.06 -16.23
C ARG A 208 12.51 3.39 -15.89
N ILE A 209 13.15 3.46 -14.73
CA ILE A 209 13.94 4.63 -14.32
C ILE A 209 15.10 4.87 -15.29
N TYR A 210 15.83 3.81 -15.66
CA TYR A 210 16.96 3.91 -16.58
C TYR A 210 16.54 4.47 -17.95
N ARG A 211 15.40 4.01 -18.49
CA ARG A 211 14.84 4.48 -19.78
C ARG A 211 14.52 5.97 -19.85
N LEU A 212 14.36 6.67 -18.72
CA LEU A 212 14.11 8.11 -18.71
C LEU A 212 15.26 8.91 -19.33
N ASN A 213 16.48 8.37 -19.31
CA ASN A 213 17.70 9.00 -19.84
C ASN A 213 17.91 10.45 -19.35
N ASP A 214 17.46 10.75 -18.13
CA ASP A 214 17.64 12.02 -17.44
C ASP A 214 18.26 11.76 -16.07
N GLY A 215 19.53 12.16 -15.92
CA GLY A 215 20.30 11.89 -14.70
C GLY A 215 19.71 12.52 -13.43
N LYS A 216 18.94 13.60 -13.52
CA LYS A 216 18.28 14.21 -12.37
C LYS A 216 17.05 13.42 -11.96
N LEU A 217 16.20 13.03 -12.92
CA LEU A 217 15.03 12.19 -12.66
C LEU A 217 15.43 10.81 -12.16
N GLN A 218 16.44 10.19 -12.79
CA GLN A 218 17.03 8.92 -12.35
C GLN A 218 17.52 9.02 -10.90
N ALA A 219 18.33 10.03 -10.58
CA ALA A 219 18.83 10.22 -9.22
C ALA A 219 17.69 10.43 -8.19
N MET A 220 16.63 11.15 -8.56
CA MET A 220 15.47 11.35 -7.70
C MET A 220 14.73 10.04 -7.44
N ALA A 221 14.47 9.24 -8.48
CA ALA A 221 13.73 7.99 -8.37
C ALA A 221 14.53 6.91 -7.62
N ILE A 222 15.85 6.80 -7.85
CA ILE A 222 16.71 5.89 -7.10
C ILE A 222 16.78 6.28 -5.62
N LYS A 223 16.88 7.57 -5.29
CA LYS A 223 16.83 8.04 -3.89
C LYS A 223 15.49 7.69 -3.23
N PHE A 224 14.39 7.80 -3.98
CA PHE A 224 13.08 7.38 -3.48
C PHE A 224 13.04 5.87 -3.24
N LEU A 225 13.53 5.03 -4.16
CA LEU A 225 13.65 3.58 -3.95
C LEU A 225 14.48 3.23 -2.72
N LEU A 226 15.63 3.88 -2.52
CA LEU A 226 16.48 3.69 -1.34
C LEU A 226 15.80 4.11 -0.02
N SER A 227 14.74 4.91 -0.07
CA SER A 227 13.95 5.27 1.11
C SER A 227 12.89 4.23 1.48
N ILE A 228 12.56 3.31 0.56
CA ILE A 228 11.47 2.33 0.73
C ILE A 228 11.92 0.86 0.60
N VAL A 229 13.09 0.61 0.01
CA VAL A 229 13.70 -0.72 -0.14
C VAL A 229 15.07 -0.70 0.53
N ASP A 230 15.43 -1.80 1.19
CA ASP A 230 16.78 -1.98 1.73
C ASP A 230 17.86 -1.79 0.64
N SER A 231 18.94 -1.09 1.00
CA SER A 231 20.00 -0.75 0.06
C SER A 231 20.71 -1.97 -0.54
N THR A 232 20.88 -3.05 0.22
CA THR A 232 21.52 -4.27 -0.27
C THR A 232 20.59 -4.99 -1.22
N LYS A 233 19.31 -5.15 -0.84
CA LYS A 233 18.30 -5.74 -1.73
C LYS A 233 18.17 -4.98 -3.05
N LEU A 234 18.17 -3.64 -3.03
CA LEU A 234 18.07 -2.83 -4.25
C LEU A 234 19.26 -3.05 -5.20
N ILE A 235 20.47 -3.19 -4.64
CA ILE A 235 21.69 -3.46 -5.42
C ILE A 235 21.68 -4.88 -5.99
N GLU A 236 21.23 -5.88 -5.21
CA GLU A 236 21.06 -7.26 -5.67
C GLU A 236 20.06 -7.34 -6.83
N GLU A 237 18.93 -6.65 -6.72
CA GLU A 237 17.94 -6.55 -7.80
C GLU A 237 18.51 -5.82 -9.03
N ALA A 238 19.31 -4.77 -8.82
CA ALA A 238 19.99 -4.07 -9.91
C ALA A 238 20.99 -4.97 -10.64
N LEU A 239 21.82 -5.74 -9.93
CA LEU A 239 22.70 -6.74 -10.52
C LEU A 239 21.89 -7.82 -11.27
N GLY A 240 20.74 -8.19 -10.71
CA GLY A 240 19.78 -9.12 -11.28
C GLY A 240 19.09 -8.67 -12.57
N THR A 241 19.26 -7.42 -13.00
CA THR A 241 18.84 -6.94 -14.32
C THR A 241 19.79 -7.39 -15.44
N TYR A 242 20.98 -7.87 -15.08
CA TYR A 242 22.11 -8.18 -15.97
C TYR A 242 22.64 -6.98 -16.77
N ASP A 243 22.20 -5.77 -16.43
CA ASP A 243 22.68 -4.51 -17.00
C ASP A 243 23.58 -3.79 -15.97
N PHE A 244 24.87 -3.75 -16.26
CA PHE A 244 25.84 -3.14 -15.35
C PHE A 244 25.71 -1.62 -15.27
N ASP A 245 25.12 -0.95 -16.26
CA ASP A 245 24.90 0.49 -16.20
C ASP A 245 23.75 0.80 -15.22
N ILE A 246 22.72 -0.05 -15.18
CA ILE A 246 21.67 0.02 -14.13
C ILE A 246 22.28 -0.22 -12.75
N LEU A 247 23.14 -1.23 -12.60
CA LEU A 247 23.85 -1.49 -11.35
C LEU A 247 24.66 -0.28 -10.90
N LEU A 248 25.47 0.30 -11.79
CA LEU A 248 26.28 1.48 -11.49
C LEU A 248 25.42 2.71 -11.17
N MET A 249 24.29 2.89 -11.85
CA MET A 249 23.32 3.94 -11.55
C MET A 249 22.84 3.83 -10.11
N VAL A 250 22.47 2.63 -9.65
CA VAL A 250 22.01 2.38 -8.26
C VAL A 250 23.15 2.58 -7.26
N VAL A 251 24.31 1.94 -7.52
CA VAL A 251 25.48 2.00 -6.63
C VAL A 251 25.96 3.44 -6.44
N SER A 252 26.00 4.26 -7.49
CA SER A 252 26.42 5.67 -7.43
C SER A 252 25.55 6.55 -6.53
N LYS A 253 24.31 6.11 -6.23
CA LYS A 253 23.38 6.79 -5.32
C LYS A 253 23.24 6.09 -3.98
N SER A 254 23.81 4.89 -3.86
CA SER A 254 23.93 4.18 -2.59
C SER A 254 25.12 4.73 -1.79
N ASN A 255 25.16 4.44 -0.49
CA ASN A 255 26.30 4.77 0.36
C ASN A 255 27.47 3.76 0.23
N LYS A 256 27.45 2.85 -0.76
CA LYS A 256 28.50 1.83 -0.96
C LYS A 256 29.61 2.33 -1.88
N ASP A 257 30.83 1.77 -1.75
CA ASP A 257 31.98 2.16 -2.57
C ASP A 257 31.83 1.60 -4.00
N PRO A 258 31.76 2.45 -5.05
CA PRO A 258 31.65 2.00 -6.43
C PRO A 258 32.81 1.11 -6.90
N ARG A 259 33.99 1.23 -6.28
CA ARG A 259 35.18 0.46 -6.68
C ARG A 259 35.05 -1.03 -6.36
N GLU A 260 34.36 -1.39 -5.28
CA GLU A 260 34.10 -2.79 -4.93
C GLU A 260 33.25 -3.46 -6.02
N PHE A 261 32.25 -2.75 -6.53
CA PHE A 261 31.38 -3.24 -7.61
C PHE A 261 32.10 -3.29 -8.96
N GLN A 262 33.10 -2.44 -9.20
CA GLN A 262 33.86 -2.47 -10.44
C GLN A 262 34.60 -3.79 -10.62
N MET A 263 35.28 -4.28 -9.58
CA MET A 263 35.97 -5.59 -9.64
C MET A 263 34.97 -6.73 -9.92
N LEU A 264 33.82 -6.72 -9.25
CA LEU A 264 32.76 -7.71 -9.48
C LEU A 264 32.23 -7.66 -10.93
N ILE A 265 32.05 -6.46 -11.49
CA ILE A 265 31.62 -6.28 -12.88
C ILE A 265 32.67 -6.83 -13.85
N ASP A 266 33.95 -6.56 -13.59
CA ASP A 266 35.05 -7.01 -14.43
C ASP A 266 35.15 -8.55 -14.43
N ASP A 267 34.96 -9.19 -13.27
CA ASP A 267 34.90 -10.66 -13.15
C ASP A 267 33.76 -11.27 -14.01
N PHE A 268 32.58 -10.65 -14.03
CA PHE A 268 31.47 -11.12 -14.86
C PHE A 268 31.67 -10.78 -16.34
N ARG A 269 32.32 -9.67 -16.67
CA ARG A 269 32.61 -9.27 -18.07
C ARG A 269 33.64 -10.18 -18.74
N CYS A 270 34.51 -10.83 -17.96
CA CYS A 270 35.44 -11.85 -18.48
C CYS A 270 34.73 -13.11 -19.03
N ILE A 271 33.42 -13.25 -18.81
CA ILE A 271 32.64 -14.39 -19.31
C ILE A 271 32.01 -14.01 -20.65
N ASP A 272 32.49 -14.64 -21.73
CA ASP A 272 32.02 -14.38 -23.10
C ASP A 272 30.59 -14.88 -23.36
N ASP A 273 30.24 -16.08 -22.86
CA ASP A 273 28.90 -16.64 -23.06
C ASP A 273 27.86 -15.92 -22.19
N GLU A 274 26.87 -15.33 -22.84
CA GLU A 274 25.84 -14.51 -22.16
C GLU A 274 25.01 -15.32 -21.16
N ASN A 275 24.60 -16.54 -21.52
CA ASN A 275 23.76 -17.37 -20.65
C ASN A 275 24.57 -17.85 -19.44
N TYR A 276 25.82 -18.26 -19.66
CA TYR A 276 26.73 -18.65 -18.59
C TYR A 276 27.05 -17.49 -17.66
N ARG A 277 27.22 -16.27 -18.19
CA ARG A 277 27.37 -15.06 -17.37
C ARG A 277 26.13 -14.79 -16.51
N LYS A 278 24.92 -14.87 -17.09
CA LYS A 278 23.66 -14.73 -16.34
C LYS A 278 23.51 -15.81 -15.27
N TYR A 279 23.88 -17.06 -15.56
CA TYR A 279 23.97 -18.13 -14.58
C TYR A 279 24.90 -17.75 -13.42
N ARG A 280 26.11 -17.29 -13.70
CA ARG A 280 27.09 -16.91 -12.66
C ARG A 280 26.59 -15.75 -11.80
N ILE A 281 25.90 -14.78 -12.40
CA ILE A 281 25.24 -13.67 -11.68
C ILE A 281 24.11 -14.20 -10.79
N ASP A 282 23.20 -15.02 -11.32
CA ASP A 282 22.10 -15.58 -10.53
C ASP A 282 22.59 -16.53 -9.43
N LEU A 283 23.72 -17.22 -9.64
CA LEU A 283 24.35 -18.06 -8.64
C LEU A 283 24.87 -17.21 -7.47
N HIS A 284 25.50 -16.07 -7.77
CA HIS A 284 25.93 -15.07 -6.79
C HIS A 284 24.73 -14.50 -6.01
N LEU A 285 23.60 -14.27 -6.69
CA LEU A 285 22.35 -13.79 -6.09
C LEU A 285 21.50 -14.91 -5.45
N HIS A 286 21.97 -16.15 -5.45
CA HIS A 286 21.25 -17.33 -4.95
C HIS A 286 19.88 -17.59 -5.60
N ARG A 287 19.70 -17.17 -6.86
CA ARG A 287 18.49 -17.35 -7.68
C ARG A 287 18.54 -18.68 -8.44
N TYR A 288 18.54 -19.78 -7.70
CA TYR A 288 18.86 -21.12 -8.22
C TYR A 288 17.93 -21.60 -9.36
N ARG A 289 16.63 -21.28 -9.30
CA ARG A 289 15.71 -21.62 -10.40
C ARG A 289 16.10 -20.93 -11.71
N LYS A 290 16.50 -19.66 -11.67
CA LYS A 290 17.01 -18.93 -12.86
C LYS A 290 18.35 -19.48 -13.33
N CYS A 291 19.23 -19.91 -12.40
CA CYS A 291 20.48 -20.59 -12.75
C CYS A 291 20.24 -21.79 -13.68
N LEU A 292 19.25 -22.63 -13.37
CA LEU A 292 18.89 -23.78 -14.21
C LEU A 292 18.39 -23.38 -15.59
N GLN A 293 17.59 -22.31 -15.68
CA GLN A 293 17.07 -21.79 -16.96
C GLN A 293 18.17 -21.27 -17.88
N HIS A 294 19.21 -20.65 -17.31
CA HIS A 294 20.36 -20.17 -18.08
C HIS A 294 21.28 -21.32 -18.47
N LEU A 295 21.56 -22.25 -17.55
CA LEU A 295 22.38 -23.43 -17.83
C LEU A 295 21.76 -24.32 -18.92
N GLN A 296 20.44 -24.40 -19.01
CA GLN A 296 19.75 -25.16 -20.06
C GLN A 296 20.13 -24.67 -21.46
N LYS A 297 20.44 -23.38 -21.59
CA LYS A 297 20.83 -22.75 -22.86
C LYS A 297 22.33 -22.89 -23.15
N CYS A 298 23.09 -23.50 -22.24
CA CYS A 298 24.52 -23.76 -22.37
C CYS A 298 24.73 -25.27 -22.59
N PRO A 299 24.78 -25.75 -23.85
CA PRO A 299 24.80 -27.18 -24.17
C PRO A 299 25.97 -27.94 -23.54
N ASP A 300 27.13 -27.28 -23.37
CA ASP A 300 28.34 -27.89 -22.80
C ASP A 300 28.39 -27.87 -21.26
N LYS A 301 27.29 -27.48 -20.59
CA LYS A 301 27.25 -27.22 -19.13
C LYS A 301 26.25 -28.09 -18.36
N LEU A 302 25.83 -29.21 -18.95
CA LEU A 302 24.88 -30.15 -18.33
C LEU A 302 25.40 -30.71 -17.00
N ASP A 303 26.69 -31.03 -16.90
CA ASP A 303 27.29 -31.55 -15.66
C ASP A 303 27.19 -30.54 -14.50
N GLU A 304 27.41 -29.25 -14.77
CA GLU A 304 27.24 -28.19 -13.77
C GLU A 304 25.77 -28.06 -13.35
N ALA A 305 24.83 -28.20 -14.30
CA ALA A 305 23.40 -28.21 -13.99
C ALA A 305 23.03 -29.38 -13.07
N LEU A 306 23.52 -30.61 -13.36
CA LEU A 306 23.29 -31.78 -12.52
C LEU A 306 23.86 -31.60 -11.11
N GLN A 307 25.07 -31.07 -10.99
CA GLN A 307 25.67 -30.76 -9.68
C GLN A 307 24.85 -29.72 -8.92
N LEU A 308 24.38 -28.67 -9.58
CA LEU A 308 23.55 -27.64 -8.95
C LEU A 308 22.22 -28.23 -8.45
N ILE A 309 21.57 -29.08 -9.27
CA ILE A 309 20.31 -29.75 -8.91
C ILE A 309 20.51 -30.62 -7.66
N GLN A 310 21.59 -31.41 -7.62
CA GLN A 310 21.90 -32.26 -6.48
C GLN A 310 22.21 -31.45 -5.22
N ASN A 311 23.08 -30.45 -5.33
CA ASN A 311 23.56 -29.64 -4.20
C ASN A 311 22.48 -28.74 -3.59
N LYS A 312 21.51 -28.29 -4.40
CA LYS A 312 20.44 -27.37 -3.98
C LYS A 312 19.05 -28.02 -3.96
N HIS A 313 18.98 -29.32 -4.19
CA HIS A 313 17.75 -30.12 -4.19
C HIS A 313 16.64 -29.58 -5.13
N LEU A 314 17.01 -29.15 -6.34
CA LEU A 314 16.14 -28.44 -7.29
C LEU A 314 15.35 -29.38 -8.24
N TYR A 315 15.02 -30.60 -7.81
CA TYR A 315 14.49 -31.64 -8.70
C TYR A 315 13.18 -31.24 -9.40
N ASN A 316 12.25 -30.60 -8.69
CA ASN A 316 10.98 -30.14 -9.27
C ASN A 316 11.18 -29.06 -10.33
N ASP A 317 12.07 -28.10 -10.05
CA ASP A 317 12.43 -27.04 -10.99
C ASP A 317 13.13 -27.63 -12.22
N ALA A 318 14.03 -28.59 -12.01
CA ALA A 318 14.75 -29.26 -13.08
C ALA A 318 13.82 -30.00 -14.03
N ILE A 319 12.84 -30.75 -13.51
CA ILE A 319 11.83 -31.44 -14.34
C ILE A 319 11.02 -30.42 -15.15
N ALA A 320 10.60 -29.31 -14.52
CA ALA A 320 9.82 -28.28 -15.22
C ALA A 320 10.62 -27.53 -16.30
N ILE A 321 11.95 -27.49 -16.19
CA ILE A 321 12.83 -26.77 -17.11
C ILE A 321 13.35 -27.68 -18.22
N TYR A 322 13.85 -28.88 -17.87
CA TYR A 322 14.53 -29.81 -18.79
C TYR A 322 13.68 -30.97 -19.29
N GLY A 323 12.54 -31.26 -18.64
CA GLY A 323 11.62 -32.35 -19.01
C GLY A 323 10.79 -32.02 -20.24
#